data_AF-A0A0J8DC67-F1
#
_entry.id   AF-A0A0J8DC67-F1
#
_cell.length_a   1.000
_cell.length_b   1.000
_cell.length_c   1.000
_cell.angle_alpha   90.00
_cell.angle_beta   90.00
_cell.angle_gamma   90.00
#
_symmetry.space_group_name_H-M   'P 1'
#
loop_
_entity.id
_entity.type
_entity.pdbx_description
1 polymer ?
#
loop_
_entity_poly.entity_id
_entity_poly.type
_entity_poly.pdbx_seq_one_letter_code
_entity_poly.pdbx_strand_id
1 'polypeptide(L)'
;MLGKEEMLYEAINIASTKHRGQKDKGGSPYILHPLAVMNSVRTIDEKIVAILHDIIEDTDVTKEDLYAIFDKDIVEAVDTISKKKGQRYEEYIELIKNNKLARKVKIADYKHNLDISRLNRECTDEDLKRVNKYVKYMIYLNSDHKEDFDVVCPRCASRNNYSIEGNQELHVKCSRCEYITEIEE
;
A
#
# COMPACT_ATOMS: atom_id res chain seq x y z
N MET A 1 -17.19 19.89 -13.16
CA MET A 1 -16.46 18.87 -12.40
C MET A 1 -17.14 18.73 -11.05
N LEU A 2 -17.16 17.50 -10.51
CA LEU A 2 -17.73 17.21 -9.20
C LEU A 2 -16.94 17.93 -8.09
N GLY A 3 -17.60 18.19 -6.95
CA GLY A 3 -16.92 18.58 -5.73
C GLY A 3 -16.07 17.44 -5.16
N LYS A 4 -15.09 17.76 -4.31
CA LYS A 4 -14.18 16.74 -3.73
C LYS A 4 -14.89 15.65 -2.94
N GLU A 5 -15.92 16.00 -2.17
CA GLU A 5 -16.71 15.03 -1.41
C GLU A 5 -17.55 14.13 -2.31
N GLU A 6 -18.10 14.68 -3.39
CA GLU A 6 -18.83 13.93 -4.42
C GLU A 6 -17.89 12.95 -5.14
N MET A 7 -16.66 13.38 -5.49
CA MET A 7 -15.64 12.48 -6.04
C MET A 7 -15.31 11.35 -5.07
N LEU A 8 -15.13 11.64 -3.77
CA LEU A 8 -14.88 10.59 -2.79
C LEU A 8 -16.03 9.59 -2.69
N TYR A 9 -17.28 10.07 -2.73
CA TYR A 9 -18.45 9.20 -2.78
C TYR A 9 -18.44 8.30 -4.01
N GLU A 10 -18.19 8.84 -5.20
CA GLU A 10 -18.11 8.06 -6.43
C GLU A 10 -16.97 7.05 -6.40
N ALA A 11 -15.80 7.42 -5.87
CA ALA A 11 -14.67 6.52 -5.72
C ALA A 11 -15.00 5.31 -4.82
N ILE A 12 -15.69 5.54 -3.70
CA ILE A 12 -16.17 4.48 -2.81
C ILE A 12 -17.19 3.58 -3.52
N ASN A 13 -18.10 4.16 -4.31
CA ASN A 13 -19.11 3.42 -5.06
C ASN A 13 -18.48 2.53 -6.14
N ILE A 14 -17.54 3.06 -6.90
CA ILE A 14 -16.77 2.32 -7.91
C ILE A 14 -16.04 1.14 -7.27
N ALA A 15 -15.24 1.40 -6.23
CA ALA A 15 -14.47 0.35 -5.54
C ALA A 15 -15.38 -0.74 -4.96
N SER A 16 -16.48 -0.35 -4.29
CA SER A 16 -17.43 -1.29 -3.70
C SER A 16 -18.14 -2.16 -4.74
N THR A 17 -18.40 -1.59 -5.92
CA THR A 17 -19.05 -2.30 -7.02
C THR A 17 -18.09 -3.24 -7.72
N LYS A 18 -16.89 -2.76 -8.04
CA LYS A 18 -15.92 -3.49 -8.86
C LYS A 18 -15.20 -4.61 -8.10
N HIS A 19 -14.98 -4.45 -6.80
CA HIS A 19 -14.43 -5.51 -5.93
C HIS A 19 -15.51 -6.44 -5.36
N ARG A 20 -16.78 -6.33 -5.79
CA ARG A 20 -17.85 -7.17 -5.27
C ARG A 20 -17.57 -8.65 -5.56
N GLY A 21 -17.59 -9.46 -4.50
CA GLY A 21 -17.35 -10.90 -4.59
C GLY A 21 -15.88 -11.31 -4.53
N GLN A 22 -14.95 -10.37 -4.67
CA GLN A 22 -13.53 -10.63 -4.45
C GLN A 22 -13.25 -10.86 -2.96
N LYS A 23 -12.33 -11.78 -2.68
CA LYS A 23 -11.88 -12.10 -1.32
C LYS A 23 -10.39 -11.82 -1.17
N ASP A 24 -9.99 -11.38 0.02
CA ASP A 24 -8.58 -11.26 0.36
C ASP A 24 -7.95 -12.63 0.69
N LYS A 25 -6.64 -12.63 0.98
CA LYS A 25 -5.88 -13.84 1.33
C LYS A 25 -6.38 -14.54 2.60
N GLY A 26 -7.11 -13.84 3.47
CA GLY A 26 -7.75 -14.38 4.68
C GLY A 26 -9.19 -14.86 4.45
N GLY A 27 -9.74 -14.67 3.24
CA GLY A 27 -11.11 -15.02 2.87
C GLY A 27 -12.15 -13.95 3.17
N SER A 28 -11.75 -12.77 3.67
CA SER A 28 -12.64 -11.65 3.94
C SER A 28 -13.00 -10.89 2.66
N PRO A 29 -14.13 -10.15 2.59
CA PRO A 29 -14.45 -9.31 1.44
C PRO A 29 -13.31 -8.32 1.15
N TYR A 30 -12.80 -8.33 -0.08
CA TYR A 30 -11.59 -7.59 -0.43
C TYR A 30 -11.74 -6.07 -0.24
N ILE A 31 -12.94 -5.51 -0.47
CA ILE A 31 -13.25 -4.07 -0.25
C ILE A 31 -12.85 -3.54 1.13
N LEU A 32 -12.77 -4.40 2.16
CA LEU A 32 -12.32 -4.01 3.49
C LEU A 32 -10.87 -3.51 3.50
N HIS A 33 -10.03 -3.98 2.58
CA HIS A 33 -8.65 -3.53 2.44
C HIS A 33 -8.57 -2.09 1.90
N PRO A 34 -9.11 -1.74 0.71
CA PRO A 34 -9.13 -0.35 0.25
C PRO A 34 -9.77 0.63 1.25
N LEU A 35 -10.84 0.21 1.96
CA LEU A 35 -11.46 1.02 3.02
C LEU A 35 -10.51 1.27 4.20
N ALA A 36 -9.72 0.27 4.62
CA ALA A 36 -8.74 0.44 5.68
C ALA A 36 -7.60 1.38 5.27
N VAL A 37 -7.09 1.24 4.04
CA VAL A 37 -6.06 2.15 3.49
C VAL A 37 -6.61 3.58 3.43
N MET A 38 -7.83 3.77 2.92
CA MET A 38 -8.53 5.06 2.88
C MET A 38 -8.66 5.70 4.27
N ASN A 39 -9.00 4.92 5.30
CA ASN A 39 -9.14 5.44 6.66
C ASN A 39 -7.80 5.78 7.34
N SER A 40 -6.68 5.31 6.81
CA SER A 40 -5.34 5.58 7.35
C SER A 40 -4.69 6.86 6.81
N VAL A 41 -5.25 7.45 5.76
CA VAL A 41 -4.77 8.69 5.12
C VAL A 41 -5.66 9.88 5.48
N ARG A 42 -5.21 11.11 5.21
CA ARG A 42 -5.78 12.31 5.83
C ARG A 42 -6.64 13.13 4.87
N THR A 43 -6.09 13.50 3.71
CA THR A 43 -6.78 14.42 2.79
C THR A 43 -7.80 13.70 1.93
N ILE A 44 -8.77 14.44 1.36
CA ILE A 44 -9.77 13.84 0.46
C ILE A 44 -9.10 13.24 -0.77
N ASP A 45 -8.12 13.92 -1.38
CA ASP A 45 -7.41 13.40 -2.55
C ASP A 45 -6.64 12.12 -2.21
N GLU A 46 -5.97 12.07 -1.05
CA GLU A 46 -5.32 10.84 -0.55
C GLU A 46 -6.34 9.71 -0.37
N LYS A 47 -7.53 10.02 0.18
CA LYS A 47 -8.62 9.05 0.38
C LYS A 47 -9.17 8.51 -0.94
N ILE A 48 -9.35 9.36 -1.94
CA ILE A 48 -9.79 8.95 -3.28
C ILE A 48 -8.76 8.00 -3.91
N VAL A 49 -7.48 8.38 -3.89
CA VAL A 49 -6.41 7.52 -4.43
C VAL A 49 -6.33 6.21 -3.63
N ALA A 50 -6.49 6.24 -2.32
CA ALA A 50 -6.45 5.06 -1.45
C ALA A 50 -7.60 4.08 -1.69
N ILE A 51 -8.83 4.55 -1.85
CA ILE A 51 -9.97 3.65 -2.11
C ILE A 51 -9.92 3.05 -3.53
N LEU A 52 -9.20 3.69 -4.46
CA LEU A 52 -9.02 3.26 -5.85
C LEU A 52 -7.67 2.58 -6.14
N HIS A 53 -6.78 2.41 -5.16
CA HIS A 53 -5.37 2.10 -5.45
C HIS A 53 -5.13 0.80 -6.23
N ASP A 54 -5.97 -0.21 -6.02
CA ASP A 54 -5.90 -1.51 -6.70
C ASP A 54 -6.95 -1.65 -7.82
N ILE A 55 -7.72 -0.59 -8.11
CA ILE A 55 -8.88 -0.67 -9.03
C ILE A 55 -8.47 -1.05 -10.45
N ILE A 56 -7.34 -0.53 -10.94
CA ILE A 56 -6.85 -0.81 -12.30
C ILE A 56 -6.17 -2.19 -12.36
N GLU A 57 -5.56 -2.65 -11.26
CA GLU A 57 -4.84 -3.94 -11.22
C GLU A 57 -5.81 -5.13 -11.12
N ASP A 58 -6.84 -4.99 -10.29
CA ASP A 58 -7.70 -6.11 -9.88
C ASP A 58 -9.05 -6.17 -10.59
N THR A 59 -9.37 -5.17 -11.42
CA THR A 59 -10.69 -5.05 -12.06
C THR A 59 -10.58 -4.69 -13.55
N ASP A 60 -11.72 -4.50 -14.21
CA ASP A 60 -11.82 -4.08 -15.61
C ASP A 60 -11.78 -2.56 -15.82
N VAL A 61 -11.65 -1.77 -14.73
CA VAL A 61 -11.59 -0.31 -14.79
C VAL A 61 -10.29 0.16 -15.43
N THR A 62 -10.39 1.06 -16.40
CA THR A 62 -9.25 1.66 -17.10
C THR A 62 -8.93 3.06 -16.55
N LYS A 63 -7.74 3.56 -16.89
CA LYS A 63 -7.34 4.94 -16.58
C LYS A 63 -8.28 5.94 -17.26
N GLU A 64 -8.71 5.65 -18.48
CA GLU A 64 -9.63 6.46 -19.27
C GLU A 64 -11.00 6.60 -18.62
N ASP A 65 -11.51 5.52 -18.01
CA ASP A 65 -12.78 5.55 -17.25
C ASP A 65 -12.69 6.53 -16.07
N LEU A 66 -11.54 6.58 -15.39
CA LEU A 66 -11.33 7.44 -14.23
C LEU A 66 -11.26 8.93 -14.61
N TYR A 67 -10.68 9.27 -15.77
CA TYR A 67 -10.62 10.66 -16.25
C TYR A 67 -11.98 11.29 -16.53
N ALA A 68 -13.03 10.48 -16.74
CA ALA A 68 -14.38 11.00 -16.91
C ALA A 68 -14.97 11.58 -15.61
N ILE A 69 -14.39 11.24 -14.44
CA ILE A 69 -14.96 11.50 -13.12
C ILE A 69 -14.02 12.32 -12.24
N PHE A 70 -12.73 12.01 -12.27
CA PHE A 70 -11.75 12.51 -11.31
C PHE A 70 -10.78 13.54 -11.92
N ASP A 71 -10.29 14.43 -11.06
CA ASP A 71 -9.23 15.37 -11.42
C ASP A 71 -7.97 14.64 -11.91
N LYS A 72 -7.28 15.26 -12.86
CA LYS A 72 -6.08 14.69 -13.50
C LYS A 72 -5.07 14.16 -12.48
N ASP A 73 -4.74 14.94 -11.45
CA ASP A 73 -3.72 14.57 -10.47
C ASP A 73 -4.08 13.31 -9.67
N ILE A 74 -5.39 13.08 -9.42
CA ILE A 74 -5.88 11.86 -8.76
C ILE A 74 -5.69 10.67 -9.71
N VAL A 75 -6.12 10.81 -10.97
CA VAL A 75 -6.02 9.72 -11.96
C VAL A 75 -4.56 9.36 -12.23
N GLU A 76 -3.66 10.34 -12.35
CA GLU A 76 -2.23 10.06 -12.49
C GLU A 76 -1.66 9.34 -11.26
N ALA A 77 -2.11 9.68 -10.05
CA ALA A 77 -1.68 8.99 -8.83
C ALA A 77 -2.19 7.55 -8.77
N VAL A 78 -3.45 7.29 -9.13
CA VAL A 78 -4.02 5.93 -9.23
C VAL A 78 -3.30 5.11 -10.30
N ASP A 79 -3.01 5.72 -11.45
CA ASP A 79 -2.25 5.06 -12.52
C ASP A 79 -0.80 4.74 -12.10
N THR A 80 -0.15 5.68 -11.41
CA THR A 80 1.22 5.53 -10.89
C THR A 80 1.32 4.42 -9.85
N ILE A 81 0.33 4.31 -8.95
CA ILE A 81 0.31 3.25 -7.93
C ILE A 81 -0.10 1.89 -8.51
N SER A 82 -0.67 1.85 -9.72
CA SER A 82 -1.05 0.60 -10.40
C SER A 82 0.11 0.01 -11.19
N LYS A 83 0.72 -1.07 -10.67
CA LYS A 83 1.85 -1.76 -11.30
C LYS A 83 1.44 -2.37 -12.63
N LYS A 84 2.18 -2.03 -13.70
CA LYS A 84 1.90 -2.58 -15.03
C LYS A 84 2.45 -4.00 -15.19
N LYS A 85 1.77 -4.81 -16.02
CA LYS A 85 2.23 -6.16 -16.37
C LYS A 85 3.59 -6.09 -17.05
N GLY A 86 4.55 -6.88 -16.56
CA GLY A 86 5.93 -6.88 -17.07
C GLY A 86 6.82 -5.73 -16.59
N GLN A 87 6.26 -4.75 -15.86
CA GLN A 87 7.05 -3.65 -15.29
C GLN A 87 7.99 -4.17 -14.20
N ARG A 88 9.26 -3.74 -14.26
CA ARG A 88 10.22 -4.00 -13.19
C ARG A 88 9.81 -3.29 -11.91
N TYR A 89 10.02 -3.95 -10.77
CA TYR A 89 9.50 -3.44 -9.51
C TYR A 89 10.25 -2.17 -9.07
N GLU A 90 11.55 -2.08 -9.35
CA GLU A 90 12.38 -0.92 -9.02
C GLU A 90 11.92 0.32 -9.79
N GLU A 91 11.65 0.18 -11.09
CA GLU A 91 11.11 1.25 -11.94
C GLU A 91 9.72 1.70 -11.46
N TYR A 92 8.87 0.73 -11.11
CA TYR A 92 7.54 1.01 -10.54
C TYR A 92 7.61 1.81 -9.24
N ILE A 93 8.47 1.40 -8.30
CA ILE A 93 8.62 2.09 -7.02
C ILE A 93 9.24 3.47 -7.19
N GLU A 94 10.15 3.64 -8.16
CA GLU A 94 10.73 4.96 -8.45
C GLU A 94 9.67 5.96 -8.95
N LEU A 95 8.75 5.51 -9.80
CA LEU A 95 7.61 6.35 -10.23
C LEU A 95 6.74 6.74 -9.04
N ILE A 96 6.43 5.79 -8.15
CA ILE A 96 5.68 6.05 -6.91
C ILE A 96 6.41 7.06 -6.03
N LYS A 97 7.72 6.90 -5.84
CA LYS A 97 8.53 7.79 -5.00
C LYS A 97 8.41 9.25 -5.44
N ASN A 98 8.38 9.47 -6.75
CA ASN A 98 8.31 10.80 -7.38
C ASN A 98 6.88 11.38 -7.45
N ASN A 99 5.84 10.62 -7.13
CA ASN A 99 4.46 11.10 -7.04
C ASN A 99 3.99 11.17 -5.57
N LYS A 100 3.82 12.38 -5.04
CA LYS A 100 3.50 12.59 -3.60
C LYS A 100 2.22 11.87 -3.14
N LEU A 101 1.16 11.87 -3.94
CA LEU A 101 -0.10 11.20 -3.58
C LEU A 101 0.08 9.68 -3.61
N ALA A 102 0.60 9.14 -4.71
CA ALA A 102 0.85 7.71 -4.86
C ALA A 102 1.78 7.18 -3.75
N ARG A 103 2.86 7.90 -3.42
CA ARG A 103 3.80 7.53 -2.36
C ARG A 103 3.12 7.35 -1.02
N LYS A 104 2.34 8.36 -0.58
CA LYS A 104 1.64 8.30 0.71
C LYS A 104 0.67 7.13 0.78
N VAL A 105 -0.10 6.92 -0.29
CA VAL A 105 -1.06 5.82 -0.36
C VAL A 105 -0.33 4.48 -0.40
N LYS A 106 0.80 4.35 -1.11
CA LYS A 106 1.55 3.10 -1.15
C LYS A 106 2.17 2.74 0.20
N ILE A 107 2.63 3.73 0.96
CA ILE A 107 3.09 3.53 2.34
C ILE A 107 1.93 3.06 3.23
N ALA A 108 0.75 3.65 3.09
CA ALA A 108 -0.45 3.23 3.82
C ALA A 108 -0.87 1.79 3.47
N ASP A 109 -0.85 1.44 2.19
CA ASP A 109 -1.07 0.09 1.67
C ASP A 109 -0.09 -0.91 2.32
N TYR A 110 1.22 -0.62 2.26
CA TYR A 110 2.23 -1.47 2.91
C TYR A 110 1.98 -1.63 4.41
N LYS A 111 1.71 -0.55 5.15
CA LYS A 111 1.42 -0.63 6.59
C LYS A 111 0.26 -1.57 6.89
N HIS A 112 -0.81 -1.52 6.10
CA HIS A 112 -1.97 -2.40 6.26
C HIS A 112 -1.68 -3.86 5.86
N ASN A 113 -0.81 -4.05 4.87
CA ASN A 113 -0.39 -5.37 4.39
C ASN A 113 0.68 -6.03 5.25
N LEU A 114 1.39 -5.26 6.08
CA LEU A 114 2.35 -5.75 7.06
C LEU A 114 1.68 -6.37 8.29
N ASP A 115 0.38 -6.13 8.51
CA ASP A 115 -0.38 -6.79 9.57
C ASP A 115 -0.72 -8.24 9.18
N ILE A 116 0.23 -9.13 9.43
CA ILE A 116 0.07 -10.57 9.17
C ILE A 116 -0.97 -11.25 10.07
N SER A 117 -1.41 -10.60 11.16
CA SER A 117 -2.44 -11.18 12.05
C SER A 117 -3.80 -11.32 11.36
N ARG A 118 -3.98 -10.65 10.21
CA ARG A 118 -5.15 -10.75 9.34
C ARG A 118 -5.22 -12.06 8.55
N LEU A 119 -4.12 -12.83 8.49
CA LEU A 119 -4.12 -14.13 7.84
C LEU A 119 -4.87 -15.12 8.72
N ASN A 120 -5.95 -15.71 8.19
CA ASN A 120 -6.71 -16.77 8.88
C ASN A 120 -6.03 -18.16 8.73
N ARG A 121 -4.70 -18.17 8.74
CA ARG A 121 -3.84 -19.35 8.61
C ARG A 121 -2.46 -19.04 9.17
N GLU A 122 -1.65 -20.07 9.38
CA GLU A 122 -0.26 -19.89 9.77
C GLU A 122 0.53 -19.10 8.71
N CYS A 123 1.44 -18.25 9.20
CA CYS A 123 2.35 -17.46 8.37
C CYS A 123 3.31 -18.40 7.63
N THR A 124 3.50 -18.19 6.33
CA THR A 124 4.40 -19.00 5.49
C THR A 124 5.68 -18.23 5.15
N ASP A 125 6.71 -18.93 4.69
CA ASP A 125 7.94 -18.30 4.19
C ASP A 125 7.68 -17.32 3.02
N GLU A 126 6.65 -17.56 2.21
CA GLU A 126 6.24 -16.63 1.15
C GLU A 126 5.64 -15.34 1.71
N ASP A 127 4.89 -15.42 2.81
CA ASP A 127 4.40 -14.23 3.51
C ASP A 127 5.55 -13.45 4.13
N LEU A 128 6.55 -14.14 4.71
CA LEU A 128 7.76 -13.50 5.24
C LEU A 128 8.53 -12.78 4.13
N LYS A 129 8.75 -13.42 2.98
CA LYS A 129 9.39 -12.79 1.82
C LYS A 129 8.63 -11.56 1.34
N ARG A 130 7.30 -11.63 1.31
CA ARG A 130 6.44 -10.48 0.96
C ARG A 130 6.53 -9.34 1.97
N VAL A 131 6.51 -9.66 3.27
CA VAL A 131 6.66 -8.68 4.36
C VAL A 131 8.02 -7.99 4.25
N ASN A 132 9.11 -8.75 4.11
CA ASN A 132 10.46 -8.20 3.96
C ASN A 132 10.55 -7.30 2.74
N LYS A 133 9.96 -7.71 1.62
CA LYS A 133 9.83 -6.88 0.42
C LYS A 133 9.10 -5.56 0.70
N TYR A 134 7.96 -5.58 1.37
CA TYR A 134 7.22 -4.35 1.68
C TYR A 134 7.96 -3.44 2.64
N VAL A 135 8.64 -3.98 3.66
CA VAL A 135 9.52 -3.21 4.55
C VAL A 135 10.63 -2.52 3.75
N LYS A 136 11.34 -3.25 2.88
CA LYS A 136 12.39 -2.71 1.99
C LYS A 136 11.92 -1.47 1.24
N TYR A 137 10.84 -1.61 0.47
CA TYR A 137 10.38 -0.51 -0.38
C TYR A 137 9.68 0.58 0.42
N MET A 138 9.11 0.29 1.59
CA MET A 138 8.59 1.34 2.47
C MET A 138 9.73 2.21 3.04
N ILE A 139 10.89 1.63 3.37
CA ILE A 139 12.09 2.39 3.74
C ILE A 139 12.55 3.25 2.56
N TYR A 140 12.64 2.67 1.38
CA TYR A 140 13.02 3.39 0.16
C TYR A 140 12.10 4.59 -0.13
N LEU A 141 10.79 4.41 0.01
CA LEU A 141 9.81 5.49 -0.18
C LEU A 141 9.90 6.58 0.90
N ASN A 142 10.44 6.26 2.08
CA ASN A 142 10.62 7.22 3.20
C ASN A 142 12.04 7.80 3.31
N SER A 143 12.99 7.34 2.50
CA SER A 143 14.41 7.73 2.62
C SER A 143 14.62 9.25 2.56
N ASP A 144 13.78 9.95 1.81
CA ASP A 144 13.88 11.39 1.59
C ASP A 144 13.03 12.18 2.60
N HIS A 145 12.32 11.48 3.50
CA HIS A 145 11.24 12.06 4.32
C HIS A 145 11.36 11.84 5.83
N LYS A 146 12.34 11.08 6.34
CA LYS A 146 12.61 10.88 7.80
C LYS A 146 11.34 10.68 8.65
N GLU A 147 10.39 9.90 8.16
CA GLU A 147 9.21 9.52 8.95
C GLU A 147 9.46 8.19 9.64
N ASP A 148 9.32 8.15 10.97
CA ASP A 148 9.28 6.89 11.72
C ASP A 148 8.01 6.11 11.32
N PHE A 149 8.11 4.79 11.26
CA PHE A 149 6.97 3.94 10.93
C PHE A 149 6.92 2.67 11.79
N ASP A 150 5.70 2.35 12.25
CA ASP A 150 5.41 1.09 12.94
C ASP A 150 5.28 -0.04 11.92
N VAL A 151 5.92 -1.18 12.21
CA VAL A 151 5.68 -2.44 11.49
C VAL A 151 5.33 -3.53 12.50
N VAL A 152 4.50 -4.49 12.08
CA VAL A 152 4.17 -5.68 12.86
C VAL A 152 5.25 -6.72 12.63
N CYS A 153 5.89 -7.18 13.70
CA CYS A 153 6.93 -8.20 13.58
C CYS A 153 6.37 -9.51 13.05
N PRO A 154 6.90 -10.06 11.94
CA PRO A 154 6.33 -11.26 11.35
C PRO A 154 6.58 -12.52 12.19
N ARG A 155 7.54 -12.47 13.13
CA ARG A 155 7.85 -13.58 14.02
C ARG A 155 7.01 -13.61 15.31
N CYS A 156 6.73 -12.45 15.91
CA CYS A 156 6.08 -12.38 17.23
C CYS A 156 4.88 -11.43 17.30
N ALA A 157 4.44 -10.89 16.16
CA ALA A 157 3.29 -10.00 15.99
C ALA A 157 3.29 -8.73 16.85
N SER A 158 4.41 -8.37 17.49
CA SER A 158 4.51 -7.09 18.21
C SER A 158 4.60 -5.94 17.22
N ARG A 159 3.78 -4.91 17.43
CA ARG A 159 3.97 -3.60 16.83
C ARG A 159 5.19 -2.96 17.48
N ASN A 160 6.25 -2.79 16.71
CA ASN A 160 7.48 -2.17 17.18
C ASN A 160 7.88 -1.03 16.26
N ASN A 161 8.50 -0.03 16.85
CA ASN A 161 9.35 0.89 16.11
C ASN A 161 10.54 0.09 15.60
N TYR A 162 10.65 0.00 14.30
CA TYR A 162 11.82 -0.59 13.69
C TYR A 162 12.88 0.49 13.50
N SER A 163 14.05 0.29 14.10
CA SER A 163 15.21 1.14 13.86
C SER A 163 15.94 0.66 12.61
N ILE A 164 16.32 1.62 11.77
CA ILE A 164 17.23 1.40 10.66
C ILE A 164 18.65 1.53 11.22
N GLU A 165 19.43 0.46 11.21
CA GLU A 165 20.84 0.48 11.64
C GLU A 165 21.78 0.35 10.43
N GLY A 166 22.75 1.26 10.29
CA GLY A 166 23.88 1.12 9.35
C GLY A 166 23.80 1.92 8.06
N ASN A 167 24.96 2.08 7.40
CA ASN A 167 25.16 2.91 6.19
C ASN A 167 25.37 2.08 4.90
N GLN A 168 25.32 0.74 4.96
CA GLN A 168 25.62 -0.15 3.81
C GLN A 168 24.67 -1.34 3.66
N GLU A 169 24.06 -1.85 4.75
CA GLU A 169 22.97 -2.82 4.71
C GLU A 169 21.85 -2.33 5.62
N LEU A 170 20.63 -2.19 5.09
CA LEU A 170 19.47 -1.76 5.88
C LEU A 170 18.96 -2.95 6.67
N HIS A 171 19.27 -3.03 7.96
CA HIS A 171 18.71 -4.07 8.83
C HIS A 171 17.59 -3.49 9.68
N VAL A 172 16.55 -4.30 9.85
CA VAL A 172 15.32 -3.92 10.56
C VAL A 172 15.11 -4.91 11.71
N LYS A 173 15.52 -4.52 12.93
CA LYS A 173 15.50 -5.38 14.11
C LYS A 173 14.23 -5.19 14.95
N CYS A 174 13.53 -6.28 15.23
CA CYS A 174 12.40 -6.31 16.14
C CYS A 174 12.87 -6.16 17.60
N SER A 175 12.39 -5.12 18.30
CA SER A 175 12.75 -4.86 19.71
C SER A 175 12.26 -5.92 20.71
N ARG A 176 11.32 -6.79 20.32
CA ARG A 176 10.75 -7.83 21.20
C ARG A 176 11.41 -9.20 21.09
N CYS A 177 11.57 -9.71 19.87
CA CYS A 177 12.09 -11.07 19.63
C CYS A 177 13.40 -11.09 18.85
N GLU A 178 14.01 -9.92 18.66
CA GLU A 178 15.28 -9.71 17.97
C GLU A 178 15.31 -10.22 16.53
N TYR A 179 14.15 -10.52 15.92
CA TYR A 179 14.06 -10.87 14.51
C TYR A 179 14.64 -9.75 13.65
N ILE A 180 15.64 -10.10 12.86
CA ILE A 180 16.27 -9.19 11.90
C ILE A 180 15.63 -9.47 10.54
N THR A 181 14.97 -8.46 9.99
CA THR A 181 14.63 -8.43 8.58
C THR A 181 15.87 -7.95 7.84
N GLU A 182 16.58 -8.89 7.21
CA GLU A 182 17.62 -8.59 6.24
C GLU A 182 16.96 -8.02 4.98
N ILE A 183 17.36 -6.81 4.61
CA ILE A 183 16.91 -6.16 3.38
C ILE A 183 18.00 -6.41 2.34
N GLU A 184 17.96 -7.58 1.70
CA GLU A 184 18.86 -7.87 0.57
C GLU A 184 18.69 -6.80 -0.53
N GLU A 185 19.79 -6.45 -1.22
CA GLU A 185 19.83 -5.47 -2.31
C GLU A 185 18.95 -5.81 -3.51
#